data_AF-A0A2T7CGP8-F1
#
_entry.id   AF-A0A2T7CGP8-F1
#
_cell.length_a   1.000
_cell.length_b   1.000
_cell.length_c   1.000
_cell.angle_alpha   90.00
_cell.angle_beta   90.00
_cell.angle_gamma   90.00
#
_symmetry.space_group_name_H-M   'P 1'
#
loop_
_entity.id
_entity.type
_entity.pdbx_description
1 polymer ?
#
loop_
_entity_poly.entity_id
_entity_poly.type
_entity_poly.pdbx_seq_one_letter_code
_entity_poly.pdbx_strand_id
1 'polypeptide(L)'
;MAAVAKQGMSAYEAARERTVLENKRKMEALNLHHLSAAVKEAPKTPSPMKQKRRRIIEDAVVVPSPPRRSRRLANLPEVKYAEIAPHSADRMTRSPRRPTDLIHLANRGSISMKARMEAARKAEELESQLDPEFPSFVKAMLHSHVVRGFWLVSVSDIPFAHPSNFLGHVEGMY
;
A
#
# COMPACT_ATOMS: atom_id res chain seq x y z
N MET A 1 0.72 18.25 44.20
CA MET A 1 -0.24 17.77 43.19
C MET A 1 -1.04 16.64 43.80
N ALA A 2 -2.36 16.74 43.75
CA ALA A 2 -3.30 15.94 44.52
C ALA A 2 -3.22 14.44 44.20
N ALA A 3 -3.05 13.61 45.24
CA ALA A 3 -3.29 12.19 45.16
C ALA A 3 -4.80 11.97 45.04
N VAL A 4 -5.28 11.74 43.82
CA VAL A 4 -6.66 11.29 43.60
C VAL A 4 -6.78 9.90 44.22
N ALA A 5 -7.44 9.83 45.37
CA ALA A 5 -7.78 8.58 46.04
C ALA A 5 -8.62 7.72 45.07
N LYS A 6 -8.04 6.63 44.56
CA LYS A 6 -8.77 5.69 43.70
C LYS A 6 -9.59 4.74 44.57
N GLN A 7 -10.69 5.25 45.11
CA GLN A 7 -11.72 4.40 45.73
C GLN A 7 -12.35 3.52 44.63
N GLY A 8 -12.26 2.20 44.77
CA GLY A 8 -13.03 1.25 43.96
C GLY A 8 -12.38 0.70 42.68
N MET A 9 -11.05 0.69 42.55
CA MET A 9 -10.43 0.02 41.40
C MET A 9 -10.64 -1.49 41.46
N SER A 10 -11.37 -2.03 40.48
CA SER A 10 -11.42 -3.47 40.22
C SER A 10 -9.99 -4.04 40.07
N ALA A 11 -9.78 -5.29 40.48
CA ALA A 11 -8.50 -5.97 40.31
C ALA A 11 -7.98 -5.90 38.85
N TYR A 12 -8.90 -5.89 37.88
CA TYR A 12 -8.59 -5.68 36.47
C TYR A 12 -8.02 -4.29 36.17
N GLU A 13 -8.65 -3.22 36.69
CA GLU A 13 -8.18 -1.85 36.50
C GLU A 13 -6.79 -1.65 37.13
N ALA A 14 -6.52 -2.27 38.28
CA ALA A 14 -5.20 -2.23 38.91
C ALA A 14 -4.12 -2.93 38.06
N ALA A 15 -4.44 -4.07 37.44
CA ALA A 15 -3.53 -4.76 36.53
C ALA A 15 -3.30 -3.94 35.24
N ARG A 16 -4.36 -3.34 34.69
CA ARG A 16 -4.29 -2.46 33.51
C ARG A 16 -3.40 -1.25 33.77
N GLU A 17 -3.48 -0.63 34.94
CA GLU A 17 -2.61 0.50 35.25
C GLU A 17 -1.15 0.12 35.36
N ARG A 18 -0.83 -1.06 35.92
CA ARG A 18 0.54 -1.56 35.97
C ARG A 18 1.11 -1.72 34.56
N THR A 19 0.37 -2.33 33.64
CA THR A 19 0.84 -2.52 32.25
C THR A 19 1.01 -1.18 31.52
N VAL A 20 0.10 -0.22 31.73
CA VAL A 20 0.22 1.13 31.16
C VAL A 20 1.48 1.84 31.68
N LEU A 21 1.75 1.76 32.99
CA LEU A 21 2.94 2.37 33.59
C LEU A 21 4.24 1.70 33.12
N GLU A 22 4.26 0.37 33.02
CA GLU A 22 5.40 -0.37 32.46
C GLU A 22 5.66 0.01 30.99
N ASN A 23 4.60 0.09 30.18
CA ASN A 23 4.71 0.51 28.79
C ASN A 23 5.24 1.94 28.68
N LYS A 24 4.77 2.86 29.53
CA LYS A 24 5.28 4.23 29.59
C LYS A 24 6.78 4.25 29.90
N ARG A 25 7.23 3.48 30.89
CA ARG A 25 8.67 3.35 31.22
C ARG A 25 9.48 2.78 30.05
N LYS A 26 8.95 1.81 29.32
CA LYS A 26 9.61 1.26 28.11
C LYS A 26 9.72 2.31 26.99
N MET A 27 8.68 3.11 26.79
CA MET A 27 8.69 4.21 25.82
C MET A 27 9.72 5.28 26.17
N GLU A 28 9.84 5.61 27.46
CA GLU A 28 10.85 6.54 27.99
C GLU A 28 12.26 5.96 27.86
N ALA A 29 12.49 4.69 28.23
CA ALA A 29 13.80 4.04 28.10
C ALA A 29 14.30 3.98 26.65
N LEU A 30 13.40 3.82 25.69
CA LEU A 30 13.70 3.84 24.26
C LEU A 30 13.79 5.28 23.69
N ASN A 31 13.64 6.32 24.52
CA ASN A 31 13.67 7.73 24.15
C ASN A 31 12.74 8.08 22.97
N LEU A 32 11.64 7.31 22.81
CA LEU A 32 10.78 7.40 21.63
C LEU A 32 10.08 8.77 21.53
N HIS A 33 9.76 9.39 22.67
CA HIS A 33 9.20 10.74 22.71
C HIS A 33 10.16 11.76 22.09
N HIS A 34 11.44 11.72 22.45
CA HIS A 34 12.46 12.61 21.91
C HIS A 34 12.73 12.36 20.43
N LEU A 35 12.81 11.08 20.01
CA LEU A 35 12.97 10.71 18.61
C LEU A 35 11.78 11.15 17.76
N SER A 36 10.55 11.02 18.27
CA SER A 36 9.34 11.45 17.56
C SER A 36 9.30 12.97 17.36
N ALA A 37 9.78 13.75 18.33
CA ALA A 37 9.92 15.20 18.20
C ALA A 37 11.02 15.56 17.19
N ALA A 38 12.19 14.92 17.28
CA ALA A 38 13.29 15.15 16.35
C ALA A 38 12.92 14.83 14.89
N VAL A 39 12.13 13.77 14.65
CA VAL A 39 11.64 13.43 13.30
C VAL A 39 10.61 14.44 12.78
N LYS A 40 9.80 15.04 13.66
CA LYS A 40 8.86 16.10 13.26
C LYS A 40 9.58 17.39 12.85
N GLU A 41 10.61 17.76 13.59
CA GLU A 41 11.43 18.95 13.32
C GLU A 41 12.49 18.71 12.22
N ALA A 42 12.76 17.45 11.88
CA ALA A 42 13.71 17.11 10.83
C ALA A 42 13.25 17.68 9.48
N PRO A 43 14.16 18.29 8.70
CA PRO A 43 13.80 18.83 7.40
C PRO A 43 13.28 17.70 6.51
N LYS A 44 12.12 17.92 5.88
CA LYS A 44 11.54 17.02 4.87
C LYS A 44 12.34 17.10 3.56
N THR A 45 13.66 16.98 3.63
CA THR A 45 14.46 16.82 2.42
C THR A 45 14.07 15.48 1.80
N PRO A 46 13.72 15.43 0.51
CA PRO A 46 13.58 14.15 -0.16
C PRO A 46 14.88 13.37 0.06
N SER A 47 14.76 12.13 0.53
CA SER A 47 15.90 11.23 0.72
C SER A 47 16.80 11.33 -0.52
N PRO A 48 18.13 11.43 -0.37
CA PRO A 48 19.06 11.48 -1.50
C PRO A 48 18.89 10.20 -2.30
N MET A 49 17.96 10.25 -3.25
CA MET A 49 17.57 9.12 -4.05
C MET A 49 18.79 8.80 -4.90
N LYS A 50 19.42 7.65 -4.64
CA LYS A 50 20.57 7.21 -5.44
C LYS A 50 20.19 7.36 -6.91
N GLN A 51 20.85 8.28 -7.60
CA GLN A 51 20.60 8.49 -9.02
C GLN A 51 20.90 7.16 -9.72
N LYS A 52 19.85 6.54 -10.27
CA LYS A 52 20.01 5.30 -11.02
C LYS A 52 20.76 5.66 -12.30
N ARG A 53 22.07 5.41 -12.34
CA ARG A 53 22.86 5.54 -13.58
C ARG A 53 22.22 4.63 -14.62
N ARG A 54 21.68 5.21 -15.69
CA ARG A 54 21.26 4.46 -16.87
C ARG A 54 22.53 3.84 -17.45
N ARG A 55 22.59 2.51 -17.59
CA ARG A 55 23.64 1.88 -18.37
C ARG A 55 23.42 2.31 -19.82
N ILE A 56 24.35 3.08 -20.36
CA ILE A 56 24.47 3.25 -21.80
C ILE A 56 24.98 1.91 -22.29
N ILE A 57 24.13 1.17 -23.00
CA ILE A 57 24.55 -0.03 -23.73
C ILE A 57 25.08 0.52 -25.05
N GLU A 58 26.39 0.75 -25.11
CA GLU A 58 27.04 0.85 -26.40
C GLU A 58 27.02 -0.56 -27.00
N ASP A 59 26.58 -0.68 -28.26
CA ASP A 59 26.59 -1.94 -29.01
C ASP A 59 28.04 -2.37 -29.19
N ALA A 60 28.57 -3.05 -28.17
CA ALA A 60 29.90 -3.61 -28.18
C ALA A 60 29.91 -4.72 -29.22
N VAL A 61 30.62 -4.50 -30.32
CA VAL A 61 31.04 -5.55 -31.25
C VAL A 61 31.69 -6.64 -30.39
N VAL A 62 30.99 -7.78 -30.30
CA VAL A 62 31.41 -8.94 -29.53
C VAL A 62 32.63 -9.53 -30.24
N VAL A 63 33.82 -9.05 -29.87
CA VAL A 63 35.05 -9.80 -30.11
C VAL A 63 34.85 -11.15 -29.40
N PRO A 64 34.95 -12.30 -30.09
CA PRO A 64 34.77 -13.61 -29.47
C PRO A 64 35.97 -13.91 -28.56
N SER A 65 36.00 -13.28 -27.39
CA SER A 65 36.88 -13.71 -26.32
C SER A 65 36.26 -14.95 -25.68
N PRO A 66 37.03 -16.04 -25.49
CA PRO A 66 36.50 -17.22 -24.83
C PRO A 66 35.97 -16.83 -23.44
N PRO A 67 34.81 -17.36 -23.02
CA PRO A 67 34.22 -17.05 -21.72
C PRO A 67 35.26 -17.27 -20.61
N ARG A 68 35.57 -16.22 -19.83
CA ARG A 68 36.53 -16.33 -18.72
C ARG A 68 36.03 -17.35 -17.71
N ARG A 69 36.58 -18.56 -17.75
CA ARG A 69 36.23 -19.64 -16.82
C ARG A 69 36.81 -19.35 -15.44
N SER A 70 36.07 -19.73 -14.39
CA SER A 70 36.60 -19.69 -13.03
C SER A 70 37.85 -20.58 -12.92
N ARG A 71 38.78 -20.26 -12.02
CA ARG A 71 40.04 -21.02 -11.84
C ARG A 71 39.81 -22.53 -11.61
N ARG A 72 38.68 -22.90 -11.00
CA ARG A 72 38.28 -24.30 -10.79
C ARG A 72 37.90 -25.04 -12.08
N LEU A 73 37.44 -24.32 -13.10
CA LEU A 73 36.95 -24.86 -14.37
C LEU A 73 37.91 -24.59 -15.54
N ALA A 74 39.07 -23.98 -15.28
CA ALA A 74 40.05 -23.60 -16.30
C ALA A 74 40.74 -24.81 -16.94
N ASN A 75 40.95 -25.89 -16.17
CA ASN A 75 41.64 -27.10 -16.63
C ASN A 75 40.70 -28.16 -17.22
N LEU A 76 39.39 -27.92 -17.20
CA LEU A 76 38.44 -28.86 -17.81
C LEU A 76 38.33 -28.61 -19.32
N PRO A 77 38.17 -29.68 -20.13
CA PRO A 77 38.00 -29.55 -21.56
C PRO A 77 36.76 -28.71 -21.91
N GLU A 78 36.70 -28.27 -23.16
CA GLU A 78 35.58 -27.48 -23.63
C GLU A 78 34.29 -28.30 -23.61
N VAL A 79 33.34 -27.90 -22.75
CA VAL A 79 32.00 -28.50 -22.72
C VAL A 79 31.26 -28.09 -23.98
N LYS A 80 31.04 -29.04 -24.90
CA LYS A 80 30.18 -28.87 -26.07
C LYS A 80 28.73 -28.90 -25.61
N TYR A 81 28.14 -27.74 -25.39
CA TYR A 81 26.70 -27.63 -25.18
C TYR A 81 26.00 -27.75 -26.54
N ALA A 82 24.87 -28.47 -26.58
CA ALA A 82 24.00 -28.41 -27.75
C ALA A 82 23.54 -26.95 -27.90
N GLU A 83 23.81 -26.36 -29.07
CA GLU A 83 23.32 -25.03 -29.40
C GLU A 83 21.80 -25.09 -29.52
N ILE A 84 21.11 -24.83 -28.41
CA ILE A 84 19.68 -24.58 -28.44
C ILE A 84 19.54 -23.24 -29.16
N ALA A 85 18.88 -23.27 -30.32
CA ALA A 85 18.63 -22.10 -31.16
C ALA A 85 18.27 -20.87 -30.30
N PRO A 86 18.81 -19.68 -30.61
CA PRO A 86 18.57 -18.50 -29.81
C PRO A 86 17.06 -18.32 -29.70
N HIS A 87 16.58 -18.49 -28.47
CA HIS A 87 15.20 -18.27 -28.13
C HIS A 87 14.80 -16.91 -28.69
N SER A 88 13.73 -16.88 -29.48
CA SER A 88 12.97 -15.67 -29.76
C SER A 88 12.90 -14.82 -28.51
N ALA A 89 12.86 -13.49 -28.69
CA ALA A 89 13.01 -12.43 -27.68
C ALA A 89 12.11 -12.49 -26.42
N ASP A 90 11.44 -13.61 -26.15
CA ASP A 90 10.53 -13.85 -25.04
C ASP A 90 11.21 -14.29 -23.74
N ARG A 91 12.51 -14.63 -23.75
CA ARG A 91 13.24 -15.02 -22.52
C ARG A 91 13.81 -13.87 -21.71
N MET A 92 13.01 -12.80 -21.58
CA MET A 92 13.08 -11.94 -20.40
C MET A 92 11.83 -12.12 -19.54
N THR A 93 11.39 -13.38 -19.38
CA THR A 93 10.45 -13.75 -18.34
C THR A 93 11.19 -13.65 -17.00
N ARG A 94 10.98 -12.50 -16.36
CA ARG A 94 11.24 -12.15 -14.97
C ARG A 94 11.35 -13.37 -14.06
N SER A 95 12.29 -13.33 -13.11
CA SER A 95 12.45 -14.22 -11.95
C SER A 95 11.16 -14.98 -11.58
N PRO A 96 11.20 -16.30 -11.29
CA PRO A 96 10.02 -17.07 -10.93
C PRO A 96 9.20 -16.31 -9.88
N ARG A 97 8.09 -15.70 -10.32
CA ARG A 97 7.17 -15.06 -9.39
C ARG A 97 6.67 -16.18 -8.50
N ARG A 98 6.71 -15.95 -7.18
CA ARG A 98 6.25 -16.92 -6.19
C ARG A 98 4.89 -17.49 -6.64
N PRO A 99 4.67 -18.81 -6.58
CA PRO A 99 3.44 -19.45 -7.08
C PRO A 99 2.16 -18.92 -6.44
N THR A 100 2.26 -18.23 -5.31
CA THR A 100 1.15 -17.53 -4.64
C THR A 100 0.41 -16.55 -5.56
N ASP A 101 1.11 -15.86 -6.48
CA ASP A 101 0.49 -14.89 -7.38
C ASP A 101 -0.34 -15.57 -8.50
N LEU A 102 0.01 -16.80 -8.88
CA LEU A 102 -0.73 -17.60 -9.87
C LEU A 102 -2.01 -18.20 -9.29
N ILE A 103 -2.01 -18.59 -8.00
CA ILE A 103 -3.16 -19.21 -7.34
C ILE A 103 -4.38 -18.28 -7.34
N HIS A 104 -4.18 -16.98 -7.13
CA HIS A 104 -5.29 -16.02 -7.08
C HIS A 104 -5.89 -15.69 -8.44
N LEU A 105 -5.12 -15.84 -9.53
CA LEU A 105 -5.57 -15.55 -10.89
C LEU A 105 -6.20 -16.78 -11.56
N ALA A 106 -5.70 -17.98 -11.25
CA ALA A 106 -6.20 -19.23 -11.83
C ALA A 106 -7.54 -19.70 -11.24
N ASN A 107 -7.82 -19.39 -9.97
CA ASN A 107 -9.06 -19.83 -9.29
C ASN A 107 -10.24 -18.85 -9.39
N ARG A 108 -10.08 -17.67 -10.00
CA ARG A 108 -11.19 -16.74 -10.21
C ARG A 108 -11.70 -16.87 -11.64
N GLY A 109 -12.86 -17.48 -11.80
CA GLY A 109 -13.65 -17.33 -13.02
C GLY A 109 -13.80 -15.85 -13.34
N SER A 110 -13.46 -15.46 -14.58
CA SER A 110 -13.65 -14.10 -15.05
C SER A 110 -15.15 -13.77 -14.99
N ILE A 111 -15.52 -12.74 -14.23
CA ILE A 111 -16.91 -12.26 -14.19
C ILE A 111 -17.24 -11.69 -15.58
N SER A 112 -18.40 -12.06 -16.14
CA SER A 112 -18.80 -11.58 -17.46
C SER A 112 -18.95 -10.05 -17.46
N MET A 113 -18.64 -9.40 -18.58
CA MET A 113 -18.80 -7.95 -18.71
C MET A 113 -20.25 -7.52 -18.43
N LYS A 114 -21.21 -8.32 -18.89
CA LYS A 114 -22.65 -8.09 -18.65
C LYS A 114 -22.98 -8.02 -17.16
N ALA A 115 -22.51 -8.98 -16.37
CA ALA A 115 -22.72 -9.00 -14.93
C ALA A 115 -22.11 -7.78 -14.22
N ARG A 116 -20.95 -7.28 -14.71
CA ARG A 116 -20.35 -6.04 -14.17
C ARG A 116 -21.21 -4.80 -14.45
N MET A 117 -21.73 -4.69 -15.67
CA MET A 117 -22.60 -3.56 -16.06
C MET A 117 -23.93 -3.60 -15.31
N GLU A 118 -24.54 -4.78 -15.16
CA GLU A 118 -25.78 -4.95 -14.40
C GLU A 118 -25.60 -4.58 -12.93
N ALA A 119 -24.47 -4.98 -12.32
CA ALA A 119 -24.16 -4.62 -10.94
C ALA A 119 -23.96 -3.10 -10.78
N ALA A 120 -23.28 -2.45 -11.72
CA ALA A 120 -23.08 -0.99 -11.71
C ALA A 120 -24.43 -0.25 -11.82
N ARG A 121 -25.27 -0.64 -12.79
CA ARG A 121 -26.60 -0.04 -12.99
C ARG A 121 -27.48 -0.17 -11.75
N LYS A 122 -27.50 -1.34 -11.10
CA LYS A 122 -28.27 -1.54 -9.86
C LYS A 122 -27.74 -0.69 -8.72
N ALA A 123 -26.43 -0.49 -8.63
CA ALA A 123 -25.84 0.36 -7.60
C ALA A 123 -26.23 1.84 -7.81
N GLU A 124 -26.21 2.34 -9.04
CA GLU A 124 -26.66 3.70 -9.39
C GLU A 124 -28.16 3.89 -9.14
N GLU A 125 -28.98 2.89 -9.46
CA GLU A 125 -30.42 2.93 -9.18
C GLU A 125 -30.70 2.99 -7.67
N LEU A 126 -29.93 2.24 -6.86
CA LEU A 126 -30.02 2.33 -5.40
C LEU A 126 -29.59 3.70 -4.88
N GLU A 127 -28.51 4.27 -5.42
CA GLU A 127 -28.06 5.63 -5.06
C GLU A 127 -29.16 6.68 -5.32
N SER A 128 -29.88 6.55 -6.44
CA SER A 128 -30.99 7.45 -6.78
C SER A 128 -32.22 7.33 -5.85
N GLN A 129 -32.35 6.21 -5.14
CA GLN A 129 -33.43 5.96 -4.18
C GLN A 129 -33.08 6.44 -2.76
N LEU A 130 -31.82 6.78 -2.50
CA LEU A 130 -31.37 7.27 -1.20
C LEU A 130 -31.74 8.75 -1.02
N ASP A 131 -31.87 9.15 0.24
CA ASP A 131 -32.17 10.53 0.61
C ASP A 131 -30.99 11.46 0.26
N PRO A 132 -31.20 12.52 -0.55
CA PRO A 132 -30.16 13.48 -0.88
C PRO A 132 -29.65 14.28 0.32
N GLU A 133 -30.32 14.22 1.48
CA GLU A 133 -29.82 14.80 2.74
C GLU A 133 -28.46 14.21 3.14
N PHE A 134 -28.19 12.94 2.79
CA PHE A 134 -26.94 12.27 3.10
C PHE A 134 -26.09 12.07 1.83
N PRO A 135 -24.83 12.58 1.78
CA PRO A 135 -23.99 12.40 0.62
C PRO A 135 -23.66 10.90 0.43
N SER A 136 -24.00 10.38 -0.73
CA SER A 136 -23.70 9.00 -1.15
C SER A 136 -22.93 9.01 -2.48
N PHE A 137 -22.25 7.89 -2.79
CA PHE A 137 -21.53 7.72 -4.06
C PHE A 137 -21.34 6.23 -4.39
N VAL A 138 -21.37 5.89 -5.68
CA VAL A 138 -21.06 4.55 -6.18
C VAL A 138 -19.62 4.46 -6.70
N LYS A 139 -18.88 3.42 -6.29
CA LYS A 139 -17.49 3.16 -6.76
C LYS A 139 -17.29 1.70 -7.18
N ALA A 140 -16.96 1.50 -8.45
CA ALA A 140 -16.64 0.17 -8.98
C ALA A 140 -15.27 -0.34 -8.48
N MET A 141 -15.27 -1.53 -7.88
CA MET A 141 -14.07 -2.13 -7.29
C MET A 141 -13.26 -2.95 -8.30
N LEU A 142 -12.17 -2.38 -8.82
CA LEU A 142 -11.14 -3.12 -9.56
C LEU A 142 -10.37 -4.13 -8.68
N HIS A 143 -9.77 -5.14 -9.31
CA HIS A 143 -8.98 -6.18 -8.63
C HIS A 143 -7.87 -5.60 -7.74
N SER A 144 -7.21 -4.54 -8.19
CA SER A 144 -6.18 -3.82 -7.43
C SER A 144 -6.71 -3.19 -6.13
N HIS A 145 -7.98 -2.85 -6.03
CA HIS A 145 -8.58 -2.31 -4.80
C HIS A 145 -8.89 -3.41 -3.77
N VAL A 146 -9.06 -4.65 -4.22
CA VAL A 146 -9.58 -5.76 -3.38
C VAL A 146 -8.47 -6.77 -3.04
N VAL A 147 -7.28 -6.65 -3.65
CA VAL A 147 -6.21 -7.66 -3.56
C VAL A 147 -4.86 -7.03 -3.19
N ARG A 148 -4.14 -7.66 -2.25
CA ARG A 148 -2.77 -7.32 -1.79
C ARG A 148 -2.60 -5.98 -1.06
N GLY A 149 -3.49 -5.67 -0.12
CA GLY A 149 -3.40 -4.47 0.72
C GLY A 149 -4.33 -3.39 0.19
N PHE A 150 -5.35 -3.09 0.98
CA PHE A 150 -6.48 -2.24 0.62
C PHE A 150 -6.10 -0.76 0.71
N TRP A 151 -6.18 -0.06 -0.41
CA TRP A 151 -6.07 1.40 -0.46
C TRP A 151 -7.24 1.96 -1.27
N LEU A 152 -8.33 2.32 -0.59
CA LEU A 152 -9.36 3.16 -1.18
C LEU A 152 -8.83 4.60 -1.21
N VAL A 153 -8.37 5.04 -2.38
CA VAL A 153 -8.26 6.47 -2.64
C VAL A 153 -9.67 7.01 -2.74
N SER A 154 -10.07 7.84 -1.76
CA SER A 154 -11.31 8.61 -1.80
C SER A 154 -11.33 9.46 -3.06
N VAL A 155 -12.51 9.58 -3.69
CA VAL A 155 -12.70 10.56 -4.75
C VAL A 155 -12.64 11.93 -4.06
N SER A 156 -11.72 12.78 -4.49
CA SER A 156 -11.47 14.11 -3.92
C SER A 156 -12.66 15.07 -4.07
N ASP A 157 -13.70 14.65 -4.78
CA ASP A 157 -14.72 15.54 -5.31
C ASP A 157 -16.07 15.35 -4.61
N ILE A 158 -16.11 14.75 -3.41
CA ILE A 158 -17.29 14.85 -2.55
C ILE A 158 -17.29 16.25 -1.97
N PRO A 159 -18.19 17.18 -2.38
CA PRO A 159 -18.34 18.43 -1.67
C PRO A 159 -18.81 18.06 -0.26
N PHE A 160 -17.96 18.29 0.73
CA PHE A 160 -18.37 18.30 2.12
C PHE A 160 -19.27 19.52 2.27
N ALA A 161 -20.55 19.37 1.96
CA ALA A 161 -21.55 20.41 2.13
C ALA A 161 -21.61 20.71 3.63
N HIS A 162 -20.95 21.78 4.03
CA HIS A 162 -21.07 22.32 5.38
C HIS A 162 -22.54 22.72 5.57
N PRO A 163 -23.22 22.30 6.65
CA PRO A 163 -24.55 22.81 6.98
C PRO A 163 -24.41 24.25 7.51
N SER A 164 -24.12 25.21 6.63
CA SER A 164 -24.21 26.62 6.95
C SER A 164 -25.61 27.11 6.58
N ASN A 165 -26.63 26.72 7.36
CA ASN A 165 -27.96 27.34 7.38
C ASN A 165 -28.74 26.87 8.61
N PHE A 166 -28.19 27.15 9.79
CA PHE A 166 -28.91 27.08 11.06
C PHE A 166 -28.61 28.37 11.84
N LEU A 167 -29.04 29.51 11.32
CA LEU A 167 -29.10 30.74 12.11
C LEU A 167 -30.19 31.68 11.57
N GLY A 168 -31.22 31.89 12.39
CA GLY A 168 -31.94 33.17 12.47
C GLY A 168 -33.10 33.40 11.51
N HIS A 169 -34.23 32.72 11.74
CA HIS A 169 -35.54 33.23 11.36
C HIS A 169 -36.14 33.98 12.56
N VAL A 170 -35.58 35.14 12.93
CA VAL A 170 -36.21 36.11 13.83
C VAL A 170 -35.64 37.49 13.50
N GLU A 171 -36.44 38.35 12.86
CA GLU A 171 -36.68 39.75 13.24
C GLU A 171 -37.39 40.47 12.08
N GLY A 172 -38.70 40.58 12.25
CA GLY A 172 -39.61 41.35 11.42
C GLY A 172 -40.77 41.79 12.29
N MET A 173 -40.47 42.65 13.28
CA MET A 173 -41.43 43.43 14.07
C MET A 173 -40.65 44.56 14.75
N TYR A 174 -40.54 45.69 14.07
CA TYR A 174 -40.82 47.08 14.50
C TYR A 174 -40.46 48.02 13.35
#